data_AF-A0A7S3AU98-F1
#
_entry.id   AF-A0A7S3AU98-F1
#
_cell.length_a   1.000
_cell.length_b   1.000
_cell.length_c   1.000
_cell.angle_alpha   90.00
_cell.angle_beta   90.00
_cell.angle_gamma   90.00
#
_symmetry.space_group_name_H-M   'P 1'
#
loop_
_entity.id
_entity.type
_entity.pdbx_description
1 polymer ?
#
loop_
_entity_poly.entity_id
_entity_poly.type
_entity_poly.pdbx_seq_one_letter_code
_entity_poly.pdbx_strand_id
1 'polypeptide(L)'
;MLTDFLRGASHLAFVQRVNDEHPTRDPFYELIGIVTLEDVLEELIQSEIVDETDAFEDNVSKRPVMDIRVDESMRRMAWNKMLDPEQLHVTELHEVEIAALSSFLAASHSAFQNSYIS
;
A
#
# COMPACT_ATOMS: atom_id res chain seq x y z
N MET A 1 19.76 10.29 -5.99
CA MET A 1 18.64 9.34 -5.96
C MET A 1 18.72 8.41 -4.76
N LEU A 2 19.55 7.35 -4.76
CA LEU A 2 19.70 6.48 -3.58
C LEU A 2 20.14 7.26 -2.32
N THR A 3 21.08 8.19 -2.47
CA THR A 3 21.53 9.08 -1.38
C THR A 3 20.43 9.99 -0.84
N ASP A 4 19.39 10.29 -1.62
CA ASP A 4 18.28 11.14 -1.21
C ASP A 4 17.23 10.33 -0.45
N PHE A 5 16.96 9.09 -0.88
CA PHE A 5 16.13 8.16 -0.13
C PHE A 5 16.78 7.74 1.20
N LEU A 6 18.09 7.49 1.22
CA LEU A 6 18.85 7.14 2.43
C LEU A 6 18.91 8.27 3.48
N ARG A 7 18.57 9.52 3.11
CA ARG A 7 18.41 10.62 4.07
C ARG A 7 17.11 10.52 4.88
N GLY A 8 16.22 9.57 4.56
CA GLY A 8 15.05 9.21 5.36
C GLY A 8 13.88 10.18 5.27
N ALA A 9 13.87 11.10 4.30
CA ALA A 9 12.81 12.11 4.19
C ALA A 9 11.54 11.59 3.50
N SER A 10 11.68 10.65 2.57
CA SER A 10 10.57 10.01 1.82
C SER A 10 11.08 8.72 1.19
N HIS A 11 10.20 7.76 0.94
CA HIS A 11 10.48 6.57 0.11
C HIS A 11 9.86 6.67 -1.29
N LEU A 12 9.20 7.79 -1.61
CA LEU A 12 8.60 8.08 -2.92
C LEU A 12 9.16 9.40 -3.45
N ALA A 13 9.51 9.43 -4.74
CA ALA A 13 9.96 10.64 -5.42
C ALA A 13 9.24 10.83 -6.76
N PHE A 14 9.07 12.09 -7.17
CA PHE A 14 8.60 12.43 -8.51
C PHE A 14 9.78 12.54 -9.47
N VAL A 15 9.65 11.93 -10.65
CA VAL A 15 10.62 12.04 -11.74
C VAL A 15 10.14 13.12 -12.70
N GLN A 16 10.93 14.17 -12.84
CA GLN A 16 10.63 15.29 -13.72
C GLN A 16 11.75 15.47 -14.74
N ARG A 17 11.37 15.87 -15.95
CA ARG A 17 12.29 16.26 -17.03
C ARG A 17 12.08 17.73 -17.33
N VAL A 18 13.15 18.44 -17.67
CA VAL A 18 13.04 19.79 -18.23
C VAL A 18 12.66 19.68 -19.69
N ASN A 19 11.50 20.24 -20.07
CA ASN A 19 11.05 20.33 -21.45
C ASN A 19 11.36 21.73 -21.99
N ASP A 20 12.22 21.80 -23.01
CA ASP A 20 12.66 23.02 -23.70
C ASP A 20 12.40 22.98 -25.22
N GLU A 21 11.49 22.11 -25.68
CA GLU A 21 11.26 21.85 -27.11
C GLU A 21 10.75 23.08 -27.89
N HIS A 22 10.23 24.09 -27.19
CA HIS A 22 9.70 25.30 -27.80
C HIS A 22 10.64 26.49 -27.61
N PRO A 23 11.33 26.96 -28.67
CA PRO A 23 12.34 28.02 -28.58
C PRO A 23 11.80 29.41 -28.20
N THR A 24 10.47 29.59 -28.18
CA THR A 24 9.79 30.84 -27.80
C THR A 24 9.11 30.77 -26.43
N ARG A 25 9.24 29.65 -25.71
CA ARG A 25 8.59 29.44 -24.41
C ARG A 25 9.66 29.12 -23.38
N ASP A 26 9.46 29.56 -22.15
CA ASP A 26 10.35 29.22 -21.04
C ASP A 26 10.32 27.71 -20.75
N PRO A 27 11.47 27.08 -20.48
CA PRO A 27 11.53 25.68 -20.08
C PRO A 27 10.68 25.42 -18.84
N PHE A 28 10.03 24.27 -18.80
CA PHE A 28 9.20 23.86 -17.65
C PHE A 28 9.49 22.42 -17.25
N TYR A 29 9.19 22.10 -15.99
CA TYR A 29 9.28 20.74 -15.48
C TYR A 29 8.06 19.94 -15.93
N GLU A 30 8.30 18.93 -16.74
CA GLU A 30 7.33 17.93 -17.16
C GLU A 30 7.42 16.73 -16.21
N LEU A 31 6.29 16.35 -15.60
CA LEU A 31 6.21 15.15 -14.77
C LEU A 31 6.23 13.90 -15.66
N ILE A 32 7.22 13.04 -15.45
CA ILE A 32 7.40 11.78 -16.20
C ILE A 32 6.82 10.60 -15.43
N GLY A 33 6.92 10.62 -14.10
CA GLY A 33 6.39 9.54 -13.26
C GLY A 33 6.78 9.66 -11.80
N ILE A 34 6.64 8.55 -11.09
CA ILE A 34 7.10 8.37 -9.72
C ILE A 34 8.13 7.24 -9.67
N VAL A 35 8.86 7.18 -8.58
CA VAL A 35 9.79 6.09 -8.28
C VAL A 35 9.87 5.91 -6.77
N THR A 36 9.98 4.67 -6.32
CA THR A 36 10.04 4.31 -4.90
C THR A 36 11.44 3.88 -4.50
N LEU A 37 11.70 3.76 -3.19
CA LEU A 37 12.93 3.16 -2.67
C LEU A 37 13.01 1.67 -3.03
N GLU A 38 11.88 0.99 -3.10
CA GLU A 38 11.77 -0.41 -3.50
C GLU A 38 12.31 -0.62 -4.93
N ASP A 39 11.85 0.18 -5.91
CA ASP A 39 12.36 0.10 -7.29
C ASP A 39 13.90 0.18 -7.35
N VAL A 40 14.50 1.04 -6.51
CA VAL A 40 15.96 1.19 -6.47
C VAL A 40 16.65 -0.01 -5.80
N LEU A 41 16.01 -0.62 -4.81
CA LEU A 41 16.54 -1.80 -4.13
C LEU A 41 16.43 -3.04 -5.03
N GLU A 42 15.32 -3.23 -5.72
CA GLU A 42 15.12 -4.31 -6.70
C GLU A 42 16.21 -4.32 -7.77
N GLU A 43 16.51 -3.14 -8.34
CA GLU A 43 17.61 -2.96 -9.29
C GLU A 43 18.99 -3.23 -8.67
N LEU A 44 19.16 -2.99 -7.36
CA LEU A 44 20.43 -3.28 -6.68
C LEU A 44 20.62 -4.79 -6.43
N ILE A 45 19.56 -5.47 -5.99
CA ILE A 45 19.62 -6.89 -5.62
C ILE A 45 19.32 -7.83 -6.78
N GLN A 46 18.91 -7.29 -7.93
CA GLN A 46 18.58 -8.04 -9.15
C GLN A 46 17.50 -9.12 -8.86
N SER A 47 16.55 -8.76 -8.01
CA SER A 47 15.43 -9.59 -7.58
C SER A 47 14.23 -8.70 -7.31
N GLU A 48 13.07 -9.18 -7.70
CA GLU A 48 11.79 -8.56 -7.35
C GLU A 48 11.56 -8.63 -5.84
N ILE A 49 10.95 -7.58 -5.30
CA ILE A 49 10.46 -7.55 -3.93
C ILE A 49 8.93 -7.54 -4.03
N VAL A 50 8.27 -8.35 -3.21
CA VAL A 50 6.81 -8.35 -3.12
C VAL A 50 6.46 -7.68 -1.81
N ASP A 51 5.98 -6.44 -1.88
CA ASP A 51 5.58 -5.67 -0.71
C ASP A 51 4.28 -6.21 -0.11
N GLU A 52 3.99 -5.79 1.12
CA GLU A 52 2.87 -6.27 1.91
C GLU A 52 1.50 -5.96 1.29
N THR A 53 1.43 -5.05 0.32
CA THR A 53 0.21 -4.66 -0.38
C THR A 53 0.10 -5.12 -1.83
N ASP A 54 1.10 -5.82 -2.35
CA ASP A 54 1.17 -6.08 -3.77
C ASP A 54 0.17 -7.14 -4.23
N ALA A 55 -0.59 -6.77 -5.27
CA ALA A 55 -1.49 -7.69 -5.97
C ALA A 55 -0.75 -8.48 -7.06
N PHE A 56 0.36 -7.93 -7.56
CA PHE A 56 1.15 -8.50 -8.65
C PHE A 56 2.61 -8.53 -8.24
N GLU A 57 3.32 -9.60 -8.61
CA GLU A 57 4.75 -9.76 -8.32
C GLU A 57 5.58 -8.71 -9.04
N ASP A 58 5.22 -8.34 -10.27
CA ASP A 58 5.97 -7.35 -11.04
C ASP A 58 5.04 -6.51 -11.94
N ASN A 59 5.58 -5.41 -12.48
CA ASN A 59 4.84 -4.51 -13.37
C ASN A 59 4.80 -4.96 -14.85
N VAL A 60 5.60 -5.96 -15.24
CA VAL A 60 5.81 -6.35 -16.66
C VAL A 60 5.01 -7.61 -17.01
N SER A 61 5.27 -8.70 -16.30
CA SER A 61 4.57 -9.97 -16.42
C SER A 61 3.21 -9.96 -15.72
N LYS A 62 3.01 -9.05 -14.76
CA LYS A 62 1.76 -8.90 -13.98
C LYS A 62 1.30 -10.23 -13.41
N ARG A 63 2.25 -11.06 -12.96
CA ARG A 63 1.93 -12.31 -12.29
C ARG A 63 1.22 -11.99 -10.99
N PRO A 64 0.02 -12.55 -10.73
CA PRO A 64 -0.65 -12.30 -9.47
C PRO A 64 0.17 -12.92 -8.35
N VAL A 65 0.34 -12.18 -7.24
CA VAL A 65 0.96 -12.72 -6.04
C VAL A 65 0.10 -13.90 -5.55
N MET A 66 0.70 -15.08 -5.44
CA MET A 66 0.06 -16.25 -4.80
C MET A 66 -0.01 -15.97 -3.29
N ASP A 67 -1.05 -15.25 -2.89
CA ASP A 67 -1.19 -14.71 -1.54
C ASP A 67 -1.36 -15.83 -0.51
N ILE A 68 -0.36 -16.03 0.37
CA ILE A 68 -0.48 -16.87 1.57
C ILE A 68 -1.28 -16.13 2.66
N ARG A 69 -1.54 -14.83 2.50
CA ARG A 69 -2.19 -13.90 3.45
C ARG A 69 -3.60 -13.45 3.01
N VAL A 70 -4.31 -14.24 2.22
CA VAL A 70 -5.69 -13.92 1.75
C VAL A 70 -6.62 -13.50 2.90
N ASP A 71 -6.43 -14.06 4.10
CA ASP A 71 -7.20 -13.72 5.29
C ASP A 71 -6.95 -12.27 5.76
N GLU A 72 -5.71 -11.78 5.69
CA GLU A 72 -5.35 -10.41 6.12
C GLU A 72 -5.84 -9.35 5.10
N SER A 73 -5.71 -9.64 3.81
CA SER A 73 -6.22 -8.77 2.74
C SER A 73 -7.76 -8.70 2.77
N MET A 74 -8.45 -9.83 2.99
CA MET A 74 -9.90 -9.86 3.20
C MET A 74 -10.32 -9.06 4.44
N ARG A 75 -9.63 -9.22 5.58
CA ARG A 75 -9.92 -8.45 6.81
C ARG A 75 -9.78 -6.95 6.61
N ARG A 76 -8.76 -6.51 5.88
CA ARG A 76 -8.55 -5.09 5.59
C ARG A 76 -9.62 -4.52 4.65
N MET A 77 -10.07 -5.30 3.66
CA MET A 77 -11.17 -4.91 2.78
C MET A 77 -12.50 -4.81 3.54
N ALA A 78 -12.78 -5.78 4.43
CA ALA A 78 -13.94 -5.74 5.32
C ALA A 78 -13.91 -4.50 6.22
N TRP A 79 -12.77 -4.15 6.80
CA TRP A 79 -12.61 -2.93 7.59
C TRP A 79 -12.94 -1.67 6.79
N ASN A 80 -12.41 -1.53 5.57
CA ASN A 80 -12.70 -0.38 4.71
C ASN A 80 -14.18 -0.26 4.37
N LYS A 81 -14.85 -1.40 4.14
CA LYS A 81 -16.29 -1.46 3.90
C LYS A 81 -17.12 -1.03 5.12
N MET A 82 -16.68 -1.36 6.33
CA MET A 82 -17.35 -0.92 7.56
C MET A 82 -17.21 0.59 7.83
N LEU A 83 -16.17 1.23 7.28
CA LEU A 83 -15.97 2.67 7.37
C LEU A 83 -16.79 3.46 6.33
N ASP A 84 -17.42 2.78 5.36
CA ASP A 84 -18.25 3.41 4.34
C ASP A 84 -19.60 3.87 4.95
N PRO A 85 -19.87 5.19 5.00
CA PRO A 85 -21.09 5.72 5.60
C PRO A 85 -22.37 5.22 4.92
N GLU A 86 -22.31 4.85 3.64
CA GLU A 86 -23.46 4.35 2.89
C GLU A 86 -23.81 2.89 3.23
N GLN A 87 -22.86 2.14 3.79
CA GLN A 87 -23.03 0.72 4.13
C GLN A 87 -23.26 0.47 5.63
N LEU A 88 -23.45 1.51 6.45
CA LEU A 88 -23.69 1.42 7.90
C LEU A 88 -25.07 0.87 8.30
N HIS A 89 -25.93 0.48 7.35
CA HIS A 89 -27.27 -0.05 7.61
C HIS A 89 -27.34 -1.58 7.72
N VAL A 90 -26.18 -2.24 7.72
CA VAL A 90 -26.10 -3.70 7.77
C VAL A 90 -26.34 -4.20 9.20
N THR A 91 -27.32 -5.10 9.38
CA THR A 91 -27.66 -5.70 10.68
C THR A 91 -26.90 -6.98 11.03
N GLU A 92 -26.17 -7.54 10.06
CA GLU A 92 -25.43 -8.81 10.20
C GLU A 92 -24.00 -8.64 9.69
N LEU A 93 -23.01 -9.02 10.51
CA LEU A 93 -21.61 -8.94 10.13
C LEU A 93 -21.14 -10.27 9.55
N HIS A 94 -20.39 -10.22 8.46
CA HIS A 94 -19.69 -11.39 7.91
C HIS A 94 -18.50 -11.78 8.79
N GLU A 95 -18.08 -13.04 8.72
CA GLU A 95 -16.98 -13.60 9.53
C GLU A 95 -15.69 -12.77 9.45
N VAL A 96 -15.37 -12.27 8.26
CA VAL A 96 -14.20 -11.40 8.01
C VAL A 96 -14.34 -10.02 8.68
N GLU A 97 -15.55 -9.46 8.70
CA GLU A 97 -15.86 -8.19 9.38
C GLU A 97 -15.77 -8.35 10.90
N ILE A 98 -16.23 -9.49 11.44
CA ILE A 98 -16.09 -9.85 12.86
C ILE A 98 -14.62 -10.00 13.25
N ALA A 99 -13.82 -10.68 12.41
CA ALA A 99 -12.38 -10.85 12.64
C ALA A 99 -11.63 -9.52 12.60
N ALA A 100 -12.00 -8.61 11.71
CA ALA A 100 -11.43 -7.27 11.65
C ALA A 100 -11.77 -6.45 12.92
N LEU A 101 -13.03 -6.44 13.34
CA LEU A 101 -13.47 -5.77 14.57
C LEU A 101 -12.82 -6.33 15.83
N SER A 102 -12.75 -7.67 15.95
CA SER A 102 -12.16 -8.31 17.12
C SER A 102 -10.67 -7.99 17.24
N SER A 103 -9.94 -8.02 16.11
CA SER A 103 -8.54 -7.60 16.06
C SER A 103 -8.36 -6.14 16.49
N PHE A 104 -9.21 -5.24 15.98
CA PHE A 104 -9.17 -3.82 16.35
C PHE A 104 -9.48 -3.60 17.84
N LEU A 105 -10.54 -4.22 18.36
CA LEU A 105 -10.93 -4.08 19.77
C LEU A 105 -9.86 -4.64 20.70
N ALA A 106 -9.27 -5.79 20.37
CA ALA A 106 -8.17 -6.39 21.13
C ALA A 106 -6.93 -5.48 21.16
N ALA A 107 -6.63 -4.79 20.06
CA ALA A 107 -5.51 -3.86 19.97
C ALA A 107 -5.78 -2.51 20.68
N SER A 108 -7.02 -2.02 20.63
CA SER A 108 -7.37 -0.65 21.08
C SER A 108 -7.93 -0.57 22.49
N HIS A 109 -8.51 -1.65 23.02
CA HIS A 109 -9.11 -1.67 24.35
C HIS A 109 -8.66 -2.90 25.15
N SER A 110 -8.11 -2.64 26.34
CA SER A 110 -7.61 -3.70 27.24
C SER A 110 -8.70 -4.70 27.67
N ALA A 111 -9.96 -4.28 27.70
CA ALA A 111 -11.10 -5.13 28.03
C ALA A 111 -11.34 -6.27 27.01
N PHE A 112 -10.83 -6.13 25.78
CA PHE A 112 -10.99 -7.09 24.69
C PHE A 112 -9.69 -7.79 24.32
N GLN A 113 -8.63 -7.65 25.13
CA GLN A 113 -7.39 -8.36 24.91
C GLN A 113 -7.58 -9.88 25.01
N ASN A 114 -6.84 -10.64 24.19
CA ASN A 114 -6.93 -12.11 24.09
C ASN A 114 -6.78 -12.88 25.41
N SER A 115 -6.32 -12.22 26.48
CA SER A 115 -6.30 -12.80 27.84
C SER A 115 -7.70 -12.97 28.46
N TYR A 116 -8.74 -12.34 27.92
CA TYR A 116 -10.09 -12.32 28.46
C TYR A 116 -11.15 -13.01 27.59
N ILE A 117 -10.76 -13.48 26.40
CA ILE A 117 -11.65 -14.16 25.46
C ILE A 117 -11.15 -15.62 25.37
N SER A 118 -11.72 -16.50 26.20
CA SER A 118 -11.58 -17.96 26.13
C SER A 118 -12.84 -18.58 25.54
#